data_AF-A0A1M5FQP9-F1
#
_entry.id   AF-A0A1M5FQP9-F1
#
_cell.length_a   1.000
_cell.length_b   1.000
_cell.length_c   1.000
_cell.angle_alpha   90.00
_cell.angle_beta   90.00
_cell.angle_gamma   90.00
#
_symmetry.space_group_name_H-M   'P 1'
#
loop_
_entity.id
_entity.type
_entity.pdbx_description
1 polymer ?
#
loop_
_entity_poly.entity_id
_entity_poly.type
_entity_poly.pdbx_seq_one_letter_code
_entity_poly.pdbx_strand_id
1 'polypeptide(L)'
;MKNTKHPAFIIGLVSIVLFIIGAVIKSQGYRIGDYIAIFSVLLGGVHWIWSIVDVATRKDLKPFQKRFWLIAVVAAPAIGGMIFYIMHQRAGRLTT
;
A
#
# COMPACT_ATOMS: atom_id res chain seq x y z
N MET A 1 -2.25 -17.62 4.78
CA MET A 1 -3.00 -17.07 3.61
C MET A 1 -2.59 -15.61 3.41
N LYS A 2 -2.36 -15.17 2.17
CA LYS A 2 -1.99 -13.79 1.82
C LYS A 2 -3.04 -12.80 2.37
N ASN A 3 -2.65 -11.65 2.94
CA ASN A 3 -3.60 -10.67 3.50
C ASN A 3 -4.04 -9.64 2.44
N THR A 4 -4.46 -10.12 1.27
CA THR A 4 -4.90 -9.27 0.14
C THR A 4 -6.26 -8.60 0.39
N LYS A 5 -6.98 -9.01 1.45
CA LYS A 5 -8.23 -8.38 1.89
C LYS A 5 -8.00 -7.22 2.85
N HIS A 6 -6.75 -6.84 3.14
CA HIS A 6 -6.48 -5.70 3.99
C HIS A 6 -7.00 -4.41 3.33
N PRO A 7 -7.76 -3.55 4.02
CA PRO A 7 -8.31 -2.33 3.43
C PRO A 7 -7.25 -1.45 2.79
N ALA A 8 -6.12 -1.25 3.49
CA ALA A 8 -5.01 -0.48 2.95
C ALA A 8 -4.42 -1.13 1.68
N PHE A 9 -4.35 -2.46 1.58
CA PHE A 9 -3.90 -3.13 0.36
C PHE A 9 -4.81 -2.82 -0.83
N ILE A 10 -6.13 -2.88 -0.63
CA ILE A 10 -7.13 -2.58 -1.65
C ILE A 10 -7.03 -1.10 -2.07
N ILE A 11 -6.90 -0.18 -1.11
CA ILE A 11 -6.73 1.25 -1.39
C ILE A 11 -5.45 1.49 -2.22
N GLY A 12 -4.34 0.84 -1.85
CA GLY A 12 -3.08 0.91 -2.59
C GLY A 12 -3.24 0.42 -4.04
N LEU A 13 -3.86 -0.74 -4.22
CA LEU A 13 -4.13 -1.30 -5.55
C LEU A 13 -5.02 -0.37 -6.39
N VAL A 14 -6.11 0.14 -5.82
CA VAL A 14 -7.03 1.07 -6.50
C VAL A 14 -6.31 2.37 -6.86
N SER A 15 -5.45 2.89 -5.98
CA SER A 15 -4.67 4.10 -6.25
C SER A 15 -3.76 3.93 -7.47
N ILE A 16 -3.06 2.80 -7.59
CA ILE A 16 -2.20 2.52 -8.74
C ILE A 16 -3.01 2.42 -10.04
N VAL A 17 -4.13 1.70 -10.00
CA VAL A 17 -5.01 1.57 -11.18
C VAL A 17 -5.57 2.93 -11.60
N LEU A 18 -6.04 3.74 -10.64
CA LEU A 18 -6.56 5.09 -10.92
C LEU A 18 -5.46 6.02 -11.45
N PHE A 19 -4.23 5.92 -10.95
CA PHE A 19 -3.12 6.72 -11.45
C PHE A 19 -2.83 6.41 -12.92
N ILE A 20 -2.81 5.13 -13.29
CA ILE A 20 -2.62 4.69 -14.68
C ILE A 20 -3.78 5.20 -15.56
N ILE A 21 -5.02 5.02 -15.12
CA ILE A 21 -6.21 5.50 -15.85
C ILE A 21 -6.16 7.02 -16.03
N GLY A 22 -5.85 7.77 -14.97
CA GLY A 22 -5.72 9.23 -15.00
C GLY A 22 -4.63 9.69 -15.98
N ALA A 23 -3.48 9.01 -15.99
CA ALA A 23 -2.39 9.28 -16.92
C ALA A 23 -2.78 9.01 -18.38
N VAL A 24 -3.49 7.92 -18.67
CA VAL A 24 -3.99 7.59 -20.01
C VAL A 24 -5.05 8.59 -20.48
N ILE A 25 -5.97 9.00 -19.60
CA ILE A 25 -6.98 10.02 -19.96
C ILE A 25 -6.30 11.37 -20.22
N LYS A 26 -5.31 11.74 -19.42
CA LYS A 26 -4.52 12.97 -19.61
C LYS A 26 -3.76 12.96 -20.93
N SER A 27 -3.18 11.82 -21.33
CA SER A 27 -2.43 11.73 -22.60
C SER A 27 -3.32 11.96 -23.84
N GLN A 28 -4.64 11.78 -23.70
CA GLN A 28 -5.63 12.11 -24.73
C GLN A 28 -6.08 13.59 -24.72
N GLY A 29 -5.52 14.43 -23.84
CA GLY A 29 -5.81 15.86 -23.75
C GLY A 29 -6.96 16.24 -22.81
N TYR A 30 -7.58 15.27 -22.13
CA TYR A 30 -8.67 15.55 -21.19
C TYR A 30 -8.14 16.03 -19.84
N ARG A 31 -8.52 17.24 -19.43
CA ARG A 31 -8.16 17.83 -18.13
C ARG A 31 -8.68 17.02 -16.93
N ILE A 32 -9.70 16.17 -17.12
CA ILE A 32 -10.18 15.27 -16.06
C ILE A 32 -9.10 14.27 -15.60
N GLY A 33 -8.14 13.94 -16.48
CA GLY A 33 -7.02 13.07 -16.14
C GLY A 33 -6.13 13.64 -15.02
N ASP A 34 -5.96 14.97 -14.95
CA ASP A 34 -5.19 15.62 -13.87
C ASP A 34 -5.86 15.42 -12.51
N TYR A 35 -7.17 15.62 -12.43
CA TYR A 35 -7.92 15.42 -11.19
C TYR A 35 -7.90 13.97 -10.73
N ILE A 36 -8.04 13.01 -11.66
CA ILE A 36 -7.95 11.58 -11.36
C ILE A 36 -6.55 11.22 -10.86
N ALA A 37 -5.50 11.72 -11.51
CA ALA A 37 -4.12 11.49 -11.09
C ALA A 37 -3.85 12.07 -9.70
N ILE A 38 -4.26 13.32 -9.43
CA ILE A 38 -4.10 13.95 -8.10
C ILE A 38 -4.83 13.13 -7.03
N PHE A 39 -6.09 12.75 -7.28
CA PHE A 39 -6.88 11.96 -6.35
C PHE A 39 -6.23 10.59 -6.06
N SER A 40 -5.69 9.95 -7.09
CA SER A 40 -4.98 8.68 -6.94
C SER A 40 -3.72 8.80 -6.10
N VAL A 41 -2.95 9.89 -6.22
CA VAL A 41 -1.78 10.17 -5.37
C VAL A 41 -2.20 10.36 -3.92
N LEU A 42 -3.31 11.07 -3.66
CA LEU A 42 -3.83 11.23 -2.30
C LEU A 42 -4.22 9.88 -1.68
N LEU A 43 -4.91 9.02 -2.42
CA LEU A 43 -5.22 7.65 -1.98
C LEU A 43 -3.96 6.82 -1.74
N GLY A 44 -2.96 6.95 -2.61
CA GLY A 44 -1.66 6.30 -2.45
C GLY A 44 -0.94 6.76 -1.17
N GLY A 45 -1.04 8.05 -0.84
CA GLY A 45 -0.53 8.61 0.41
C GLY A 45 -1.24 8.02 1.65
N VAL A 46 -2.57 7.86 1.60
CA VAL A 46 -3.33 7.21 2.67
C VAL A 46 -2.89 5.76 2.85
N HIS A 47 -2.77 5.00 1.75
CA HIS A 47 -2.23 3.64 1.78
C HIS A 47 -0.84 3.60 2.44
N TRP A 48 0.04 4.50 2.02
CA TRP A 48 1.42 4.53 2.50
C TRP A 48 1.50 4.78 4.00
N ILE A 49 0.86 5.83 4.51
CA ILE A 49 0.85 6.15 5.94
C ILE A 49 0.25 4.99 6.74
N TRP A 50 -0.86 4.42 6.28
CA TRP A 50 -1.49 3.28 6.94
C TRP A 50 -0.53 2.08 7.01
N SER A 51 0.18 1.79 5.93
CA SER A 51 1.15 0.69 5.91
C SER A 51 2.31 0.88 6.88
N ILE A 52 2.78 2.12 7.09
CA ILE A 52 3.78 2.43 8.11
C ILE A 52 3.23 2.13 9.51
N VAL A 53 2.00 2.60 9.79
CA VAL A 53 1.34 2.39 11.08
C VAL A 53 1.14 0.90 11.36
N ASP A 54 0.73 0.13 10.36
CA ASP A 54 0.54 -1.32 10.50
C ASP A 54 1.87 -2.00 10.83
N VAL A 55 2.96 -1.69 10.13
CA VAL A 55 4.27 -2.29 10.45
C VAL A 55 4.73 -1.89 11.86
N ALA A 56 4.55 -0.62 12.25
CA ALA A 56 4.98 -0.12 13.55
C ALA A 56 4.23 -0.77 14.71
N THR A 57 2.91 -0.96 14.57
CA THR A 57 2.02 -1.48 15.62
C THR A 57 1.99 -3.01 15.73
N ARG A 58 2.52 -3.74 14.74
CA ARG A 58 2.58 -5.21 14.75
C ARG A 58 3.45 -5.75 15.89
N LYS A 59 2.85 -6.59 16.74
CA LYS A 59 3.50 -7.20 17.92
C LYS A 59 4.14 -8.56 17.62
N ASP A 60 3.80 -9.16 16.48
CA ASP A 60 4.26 -10.47 16.01
C ASP A 60 5.60 -10.45 15.26
N LEU A 61 6.14 -9.26 14.99
CA LEU A 61 7.42 -9.07 14.32
C LEU A 61 8.59 -9.02 15.31
N LYS A 62 9.67 -9.76 15.03
CA LYS A 62 10.95 -9.55 15.72
C LYS A 62 11.46 -8.12 15.48
N PRO A 63 12.20 -7.49 16.41
CA PRO A 63 12.68 -6.12 16.27
C PRO A 63 13.43 -5.84 14.95
N PHE A 64 14.28 -6.78 14.52
CA PHE A 64 15.00 -6.70 13.25
C PHE A 64 14.06 -6.70 12.03
N GLN A 65 13.09 -7.61 12.01
CA GLN A 65 12.10 -7.70 10.91
C GLN A 65 11.25 -6.44 10.84
N LYS A 66 10.82 -5.90 11.99
CA LYS A 66 10.07 -4.64 12.04
C LYS A 66 10.87 -3.48 11.44
N ARG A 67 12.15 -3.34 11.80
CA ARG A 67 13.03 -2.31 11.22
C ARG A 67 13.19 -2.47 9.71
N PHE A 68 13.43 -3.70 9.24
CA PHE A 68 13.52 -4.00 7.81
C PHE A 68 12.25 -3.56 7.07
N TRP A 69 11.08 -3.95 7.56
CA TRP A 69 9.81 -3.60 6.92
C TRP A 69 9.52 -2.11 6.97
N LEU A 70 9.83 -1.41 8.05
CA LEU A 70 9.69 0.04 8.12
C LEU A 70 10.56 0.73 7.06
N ILE A 71 11.83 0.32 6.94
CA ILE A 71 12.73 0.86 5.91
C ILE A 71 12.18 0.57 4.52
N ALA A 72 11.73 -0.66 4.25
CA ALA A 72 11.19 -1.04 2.95
C ALA A 72 9.92 -0.24 2.57
N VAL A 73 8.99 -0.07 3.52
CA VAL A 73 7.74 0.69 3.30
C VAL A 73 8.02 2.18 3.12
N VAL A 74 8.96 2.75 3.86
CA VAL A 74 9.35 4.17 3.73
C VAL A 74 10.10 4.40 2.41
N ALA A 75 11.00 3.49 2.03
CA ALA A 75 11.80 3.62 0.80
C ALA A 75 10.98 3.41 -0.48
N ALA A 76 9.91 2.59 -0.44
CA ALA A 76 9.06 2.31 -1.58
C ALA A 76 7.57 2.59 -1.26
N PRO A 77 7.13 3.87 -1.20
CA PRO A 77 5.80 4.23 -0.74
C PRO A 77 4.63 3.55 -1.46
N ALA A 78 4.74 3.37 -2.77
CA ALA A 78 3.68 2.78 -3.57
C ALA A 78 3.57 1.25 -3.41
N ILE A 79 4.68 0.56 -3.15
CA ILE A 79 4.76 -0.91 -3.30
C ILE A 79 5.14 -1.61 -1.99
N GLY A 80 5.96 -1.00 -1.14
CA GLY A 80 6.49 -1.59 0.08
C GLY A 80 5.38 -2.05 1.04
N GLY A 81 4.34 -1.23 1.21
CA GLY A 81 3.17 -1.58 2.02
C GLY A 81 2.40 -2.77 1.45
N MET A 82 2.23 -2.82 0.13
CA MET A 82 1.57 -3.95 -0.54
C MET A 82 2.35 -5.25 -0.39
N ILE A 83 3.68 -5.22 -0.58
CA ILE A 83 4.54 -6.39 -0.39
C ILE A 83 4.46 -6.88 1.05
N PHE A 84 4.47 -5.96 2.02
CA PHE A 84 4.30 -6.29 3.42
C PHE A 84 2.99 -7.06 3.66
N TYR A 85 1.85 -6.61 3.13
CA TYR A 85 0.58 -7.31 3.27
C TYR A 85 0.53 -8.68 2.57
N ILE A 86 1.24 -8.84 1.46
CA ILE A 86 1.32 -10.12 0.74
C ILE A 86 2.16 -11.13 1.52
N MET A 87 3.32 -10.71 1.99
CA MET A 87 4.33 -11.58 2.60
C MET A 87 4.08 -11.84 4.09
N HIS A 88 3.54 -10.86 4.82
CA HIS A 88 3.27 -11.00 6.24
C HIS A 88 1.85 -11.50 6.49
N GLN A 89 1.74 -12.78 6.84
CA GLN A 89 0.48 -13.39 7.27
C GLN A 89 0.07 -12.85 8.65
N ARG A 90 -1.24 -12.76 8.94
CA ARG A 90 -1.70 -12.43 10.30
C ARG A 90 -1.21 -13.52 11.27
N ALA A 91 -0.53 -13.14 12.35
CA ALA A 91 -0.40 -14.01 13.53
C ALA A 91 -1.80 -14.49 13.95
N GLY A 92 -1.95 -15.82 14.08
CA GLY A 92 -3.23 -16.47 14.39
C GLY A 92 -3.57 -17.71 13.55
N ARG A 93 -2.63 -18.27 12.77
CA ARG A 93 -2.83 -19.57 12.07
C ARG A 93 -1.71 -20.59 12.32
N LEU A 94 -1.10 -20.51 13.49
CA LEU A 94 -0.42 -21.65 14.11
C LEU A 94 -1.13 -21.93 15.44
N THR A 95 -2.40 -22.31 15.35
CA THR A 95 -3.07 -23.01 16.45
C THR A 95 -3.43 -24.38 15.91
N THR A 96 -2.75 -25.37 16.51
CA THR A 96 -2.82 -26.84 16.35
C THR A 96 -2.51 -27.41 14.99
#